data_AF-A0A6J4V3U7-F1
#
_entry.id   AF-A0A6J4V3U7-F1
#
_cell.length_a   1.000
_cell.length_b   1.000
_cell.length_c   1.000
_cell.angle_alpha   90.00
_cell.angle_beta   90.00
_cell.angle_gamma   90.00
#
_symmetry.space_group_name_H-M   'P 1'
#
loop_
_entity.id
_entity.type
_entity.pdbx_description
1 polymer ?
#
loop_
_entity_poly.entity_id
_entity_poly.type
_entity_poly.pdbx_seq_one_letter_code
_entity_poly.pdbx_strand_id
1 'polypeptide(L)'
;MPALNRYHRDAAVDQVAKMPNASNPLTIAKHCDRGRVAIFIDGSNLFYMAMQLGIEIDYAKLLCHLCAGSRLLRCFFYTGVDPNNEKQQSFLVWMRRNGYRVVTKDLIQFADGSKKANLNVEIVIDMMALVGCYDTAVLVSGDGNLVYGVNAVSYLGTRVEVVSLRSMTNVHLINVADTYIDIQTLKDKIQKTSLI
;
A
#
# COMPACT_ATOMS: atom_id res chain seq x y z
N MET A 1 -50.98 1.39 61.27
CA MET A 1 -52.29 1.77 60.68
C MET A 1 -52.38 3.28 60.75
N PRO A 2 -52.70 4.05 59.68
CA PRO A 2 -53.36 3.74 58.39
C PRO A 2 -52.44 4.06 57.18
N ALA A 3 -52.84 4.19 55.90
CA ALA A 3 -53.61 3.40 54.93
C ALA A 3 -53.33 4.03 53.53
N LEU A 4 -53.51 3.25 52.46
CA LEU A 4 -53.23 3.55 51.03
C LEU A 4 -54.07 4.68 50.39
N ASN A 5 -53.53 5.37 49.35
CA ASN A 5 -54.04 5.38 47.94
C ASN A 5 -53.16 6.29 47.03
N ARG A 6 -52.46 5.77 46.01
CA ARG A 6 -52.80 5.64 44.55
C ARG A 6 -52.83 6.92 43.69
N TYR A 7 -51.86 6.97 42.77
CA TYR A 7 -51.91 7.30 41.33
C TYR A 7 -52.83 8.42 40.82
N HIS A 8 -52.20 9.45 40.21
CA HIS A 8 -52.53 9.90 38.85
C HIS A 8 -51.27 10.44 38.14
N ARG A 9 -51.11 10.02 36.88
CA ARG A 9 -50.05 10.41 35.93
C ARG A 9 -50.23 11.87 35.51
N ASP A 10 -49.15 12.57 35.18
CA ASP A 10 -49.13 13.43 33.99
C ASP A 10 -47.72 13.59 33.41
N ALA A 11 -47.70 13.60 32.08
CA ALA A 11 -46.55 13.52 31.21
C ALA A 11 -45.84 14.87 31.07
N ALA A 12 -44.53 14.90 31.28
CA ALA A 12 -43.65 15.93 30.77
C ALA A 12 -42.59 15.26 29.91
N VAL A 13 -42.79 15.38 28.60
CA VAL A 13 -41.93 14.93 27.52
C VAL A 13 -40.63 15.72 27.57
N ASP A 14 -39.50 15.01 27.66
CA ASP A 14 -38.16 15.57 27.61
C ASP A 14 -37.98 16.45 26.36
N GLN A 15 -37.67 17.72 26.59
CA GLN A 15 -37.25 18.65 25.55
C GLN A 15 -35.83 18.28 25.09
N VAL A 16 -35.73 17.58 23.96
CA VAL A 16 -34.48 17.49 23.21
C VAL A 16 -34.26 18.84 22.51
N ALA A 17 -33.26 19.59 22.97
CA ALA A 17 -32.80 20.79 22.31
C ALA A 17 -32.41 20.47 20.86
N LYS A 18 -33.09 21.11 19.91
CA LYS A 18 -32.85 20.97 18.47
C LYS A 18 -31.51 21.64 18.12
N MET A 19 -30.49 20.85 17.79
CA MET A 19 -29.25 21.39 17.22
C MET A 19 -29.53 22.06 15.86
N PRO A 20 -28.86 23.19 15.54
CA PRO A 20 -29.04 23.85 14.25
C PRO A 20 -28.50 22.98 13.11
N ASN A 21 -29.21 23.02 11.97
CA ASN A 21 -28.89 22.29 10.74
C ASN A 21 -27.41 22.43 10.34
N ALA A 22 -26.63 21.37 10.56
CA ALA A 22 -25.33 21.24 9.94
C ALA A 22 -25.55 20.99 8.45
N SER A 23 -25.09 21.93 7.62
CA SER A 23 -24.87 21.70 6.20
C SER A 23 -24.12 20.37 6.01
N ASN A 24 -24.72 19.50 5.21
CA ASN A 24 -24.28 18.15 4.82
C ASN A 24 -22.76 17.87 5.01
N PRO A 25 -22.32 17.04 5.98
CA PRO A 25 -20.90 16.85 6.29
C PRO A 25 -20.10 16.00 5.27
N LEU A 26 -20.67 15.67 4.10
CA LEU A 26 -20.09 14.69 3.17
C LEU A 26 -19.50 15.26 1.88
N THR A 27 -19.27 16.56 1.80
CA THR A 27 -18.60 17.18 0.64
C THR A 27 -17.27 17.82 1.02
N ILE A 28 -16.43 17.11 1.79
CA ILE A 28 -14.99 17.34 1.67
C ILE A 28 -14.62 16.81 0.29
N ALA A 29 -14.35 17.72 -0.65
CA ALA A 29 -14.00 17.36 -2.01
C ALA A 29 -12.94 16.25 -2.00
N LYS A 30 -13.23 15.11 -2.63
CA LYS A 30 -12.29 13.99 -2.88
C LYS A 30 -11.19 14.40 -3.87
N HIS A 31 -10.55 15.54 -3.66
CA HIS A 31 -9.19 15.71 -4.16
C HIS A 31 -8.31 14.94 -3.19
N CYS A 32 -7.97 13.72 -3.61
CA CYS A 32 -6.98 12.89 -2.94
C CYS A 32 -5.61 13.57 -3.09
N ASP A 33 -5.34 14.59 -2.28
CA ASP A 33 -4.01 15.18 -2.21
C ASP A 33 -3.10 14.21 -1.45
N ARG A 34 -2.50 13.28 -2.20
CA ARG A 34 -1.46 12.37 -1.69
C ARG A 34 -0.20 13.13 -1.28
N GLY A 35 -0.08 14.42 -1.62
CA GLY A 35 1.12 15.21 -1.42
C GLY A 35 2.31 14.61 -2.17
N ARG A 36 3.45 14.57 -1.49
CA ARG A 36 4.67 13.92 -2.00
C ARG A 36 4.62 12.42 -1.71
N VAL A 37 4.85 11.60 -2.73
CA VAL A 37 4.72 10.14 -2.66
C VAL A 37 6.09 9.46 -2.68
N ALA A 38 6.28 8.47 -1.81
CA ALA A 38 7.36 7.48 -1.91
C ALA A 38 6.78 6.10 -2.23
N ILE A 39 7.35 5.40 -3.21
CA ILE A 39 6.87 4.10 -3.68
C ILE A 39 7.89 3.03 -3.29
N PHE A 40 7.43 1.94 -2.68
CA PHE A 40 8.26 0.83 -2.20
C PHE A 40 7.74 -0.47 -2.82
N ILE A 41 8.51 -1.05 -3.76
CA ILE A 41 8.08 -2.24 -4.50
C ILE A 41 8.88 -3.44 -4.08
N ASP A 42 8.22 -4.42 -3.47
CA ASP A 42 8.74 -5.77 -3.31
C ASP A 42 8.68 -6.48 -4.68
N GLY A 43 9.83 -6.59 -5.35
CA GLY A 43 9.93 -7.17 -6.68
C GLY A 43 9.56 -8.64 -6.73
N SER A 44 9.80 -9.39 -5.64
CA SER A 44 9.40 -10.80 -5.56
C SER A 44 7.88 -10.93 -5.45
N ASN A 45 7.25 -10.14 -4.56
CA ASN A 45 5.80 -10.14 -4.44
C ASN A 45 5.12 -9.67 -5.74
N LEU A 46 5.63 -8.60 -6.35
CA LEU A 46 5.14 -8.08 -7.63
C LEU A 46 5.24 -9.11 -8.76
N PHE A 47 6.34 -9.86 -8.83
CA PHE A 47 6.51 -10.93 -9.82
C PHE A 47 5.44 -12.00 -9.67
N TYR A 48 5.21 -12.51 -8.46
CA TYR A 48 4.19 -13.54 -8.25
C TYR A 48 2.77 -13.04 -8.51
N MET A 49 2.48 -11.76 -8.20
CA MET A 49 1.21 -11.14 -8.56
C MET A 49 1.01 -11.04 -10.08
N ALA A 50 2.05 -10.64 -10.82
CA ALA A 50 2.02 -10.58 -12.28
C ALA A 50 1.78 -11.97 -12.90
N MET A 51 2.46 -13.00 -12.36
CA MET A 51 2.24 -14.39 -12.76
C MET A 51 0.80 -14.83 -12.52
N GLN A 52 0.23 -14.56 -11.35
CA GLN A 52 -1.15 -14.92 -11.03
C GLN A 52 -2.16 -14.20 -11.92
N LEU A 53 -1.89 -12.93 -12.28
CA LEU A 53 -2.72 -12.17 -13.21
C LEU A 53 -2.55 -12.55 -14.67
N GLY A 54 -1.52 -13.35 -15.00
CA GLY A 54 -1.17 -13.74 -16.36
C GLY A 54 -0.75 -12.55 -17.22
N ILE A 55 0.00 -11.59 -16.66
CA ILE A 55 0.46 -10.40 -17.39
C ILE A 55 1.97 -10.23 -17.35
N GLU A 56 2.49 -9.59 -18.39
CA GLU A 56 3.81 -8.97 -18.35
C GLU A 56 3.67 -7.48 -18.00
N ILE A 57 4.38 -7.04 -16.97
CA ILE A 57 4.30 -5.67 -16.47
C ILE A 57 5.11 -4.72 -17.38
N ASP A 58 4.47 -3.64 -17.79
CA ASP A 58 5.12 -2.42 -18.26
C ASP A 58 5.49 -1.56 -17.05
N TYR A 59 6.77 -1.57 -16.70
CA TYR A 59 7.27 -0.86 -15.52
C TYR A 59 7.24 0.67 -15.67
N ALA A 60 7.20 1.22 -16.88
CA ALA A 60 7.02 2.66 -17.05
C ALA A 60 5.57 3.06 -16.72
N LYS A 61 4.59 2.29 -17.22
CA LYS A 61 3.18 2.49 -16.89
C LYS A 61 2.91 2.23 -15.41
N LEU A 62 3.49 1.19 -14.83
CA LEU A 62 3.36 0.89 -13.40
C LEU A 62 3.78 2.10 -12.54
N LEU A 63 4.96 2.67 -12.79
CA LEU A 63 5.45 3.85 -12.06
C LEU A 63 4.47 5.02 -12.18
N CYS A 64 4.00 5.29 -13.39
CA CYS A 64 3.05 6.37 -13.65
C CYS A 64 1.75 6.17 -12.86
N HIS A 65 1.18 4.97 -12.87
CA HIS A 65 -0.07 4.65 -12.20
C HIS A 65 0.06 4.60 -10.67
N LEU A 66 1.18 4.11 -10.13
CA LEU A 66 1.44 4.15 -8.70
C LEU A 66 1.63 5.59 -8.20
N CYS A 67 2.26 6.45 -8.99
CA CYS A 67 2.43 7.87 -8.69
C CYS A 67 1.11 8.66 -8.80
N ALA A 68 0.26 8.32 -9.77
CA ALA A 68 -1.06 8.92 -10.01
C ALA A 68 -1.04 10.47 -10.07
N GLY A 69 -0.03 11.05 -10.71
CA GLY A 69 0.12 12.51 -10.85
C GLY A 69 0.59 13.24 -9.60
N SER A 70 0.85 12.54 -8.50
CA SER A 70 1.41 13.12 -7.26
C SER A 70 2.88 13.49 -7.45
N ARG A 71 3.45 14.27 -6.53
CA ARG A 71 4.88 14.59 -6.60
C ARG A 71 5.72 13.40 -6.12
N LEU A 72 6.37 12.70 -7.03
CA LEU A 72 7.25 11.57 -6.68
C LEU A 72 8.49 12.05 -5.91
N LEU A 73 8.68 11.58 -4.67
CA LEU A 73 9.96 11.65 -3.96
C LEU A 73 10.94 10.65 -4.57
N ARG A 74 10.52 9.38 -4.62
CA ARG A 74 11.34 8.26 -5.06
C ARG A 74 10.48 7.02 -5.29
N CYS A 75 10.87 6.20 -6.27
CA CYS A 75 10.35 4.85 -6.43
C CYS A 75 11.47 3.83 -6.19
N PHE A 76 11.31 2.97 -5.20
CA PHE A 76 12.24 1.91 -4.86
C PHE A 76 11.78 0.58 -5.42
N PHE A 77 12.74 -0.22 -5.91
CA PHE A 77 12.51 -1.58 -6.38
C PHE A 77 13.47 -2.53 -5.67
N TYR A 78 12.94 -3.38 -4.79
CA TYR A 78 13.70 -4.31 -3.96
C TYR A 78 13.65 -5.70 -4.58
N THR A 79 14.81 -6.34 -4.82
CA THR A 79 14.81 -7.64 -5.50
C THR A 79 16.04 -8.49 -5.18
N GLY A 80 15.85 -9.80 -5.18
CA GLY A 80 16.94 -10.77 -5.16
C GLY A 80 17.63 -10.86 -6.51
N VAL A 81 18.96 -10.93 -6.54
CA VAL A 81 19.74 -11.01 -7.78
C VAL A 81 20.55 -12.30 -7.85
N ASP A 82 20.55 -12.94 -9.02
CA ASP A 82 21.55 -13.94 -9.40
C ASP A 82 22.64 -13.23 -10.22
N PRO A 83 23.88 -13.11 -9.71
CA PRO A 83 24.97 -12.45 -10.44
C PRO A 83 25.22 -13.02 -11.83
N ASN A 84 24.86 -14.28 -12.07
CA ASN A 84 25.09 -14.97 -13.34
C ASN A 84 23.92 -14.80 -14.34
N ASN A 85 22.85 -14.09 -13.96
CA ASN A 85 21.69 -13.88 -14.83
C ASN A 85 21.80 -12.54 -15.58
N GLU A 86 22.44 -12.56 -16.74
CA GLU A 86 22.66 -11.37 -17.58
C GLU A 86 21.37 -10.65 -18.00
N LYS A 87 20.29 -11.41 -18.26
CA LYS A 87 18.97 -10.83 -18.59
C LYS A 87 18.43 -10.05 -17.41
N GLN A 88 18.53 -10.59 -16.20
CA GLN A 88 18.15 -9.88 -14.97
C GLN A 88 18.99 -8.62 -14.79
N GLN A 89 20.32 -8.71 -14.94
CA GLN A 89 21.20 -7.55 -14.80
C GLN A 89 20.83 -6.42 -15.77
N SER A 90 20.58 -6.77 -17.04
CA SER A 90 20.15 -5.81 -18.07
C SER A 90 18.83 -5.14 -17.70
N PHE A 91 17.87 -5.91 -17.19
CA PHE A 91 16.60 -5.38 -16.68
C PHE A 91 16.81 -4.42 -15.50
N LEU A 92 17.67 -4.75 -14.52
CA LEU A 92 17.95 -3.88 -13.38
C LEU A 92 18.69 -2.60 -13.78
N VAL A 93 19.55 -2.66 -14.79
CA VAL A 93 20.16 -1.45 -15.39
C VAL A 93 19.09 -0.58 -16.04
N TRP A 94 18.17 -1.17 -16.79
CA TRP A 94 17.05 -0.45 -17.38
C TRP A 94 16.18 0.21 -16.30
N MET A 95 15.84 -0.50 -15.22
CA MET A 95 15.06 0.05 -14.10
C MET A 95 15.72 1.30 -13.51
N ARG A 96 17.04 1.24 -13.24
CA ARG A 96 17.81 2.39 -12.71
C ARG A 96 17.78 3.60 -13.64
N ARG A 97 17.80 3.38 -14.95
CA ARG A 97 17.71 4.45 -15.96
C ARG A 97 16.31 5.03 -16.12
N ASN A 98 15.27 4.30 -15.71
CA ASN A 98 13.87 4.66 -15.92
C ASN A 98 13.15 5.02 -14.60
N GLY A 99 13.85 5.70 -13.69
CA GLY A 99 13.23 6.34 -12.52
C GLY A 99 13.11 5.48 -11.27
N TYR A 100 13.65 4.26 -11.27
CA TYR A 100 13.68 3.40 -10.08
C TYR A 100 15.02 3.47 -9.35
N ARG A 101 14.97 3.55 -8.02
CA ARG A 101 16.10 3.24 -7.14
C ARG A 101 16.07 1.74 -6.84
N VAL A 102 16.96 1.00 -7.48
CA VAL A 102 17.03 -0.46 -7.32
C VAL A 102 17.89 -0.81 -6.11
N VAL A 103 17.34 -1.61 -5.20
CA VAL A 103 18.00 -2.20 -4.04
C VAL A 103 18.07 -3.71 -4.26
N THR A 104 19.27 -4.29 -4.21
CA THR A 104 19.50 -5.70 -4.51
C THR A 104 20.11 -6.43 -3.33
N LYS A 105 19.79 -7.73 -3.22
CA LYS A 105 20.42 -8.66 -2.31
C LYS A 105 20.71 -9.96 -3.06
N ASP A 106 21.86 -10.57 -2.81
CA ASP A 106 22.19 -11.83 -3.47
C ASP A 106 21.20 -12.93 -3.06
N LEU A 107 20.80 -13.74 -4.03
CA LEU A 107 19.95 -14.89 -3.77
C LEU A 107 20.70 -15.93 -2.92
N ILE A 108 20.09 -16.33 -1.80
CA ILE A 108 20.60 -17.39 -0.96
C ILE A 108 20.02 -18.71 -1.47
N GLN A 109 20.89 -19.67 -1.77
CA GLN A 109 20.49 -21.04 -2.10
C GLN A 109 20.27 -21.84 -0.82
N PHE A 110 19.07 -22.38 -0.66
CA PHE A 110 18.68 -23.21 0.47
C PHE A 110 18.92 -24.69 0.16
N ALA A 111 18.94 -25.51 1.21
CA ALA A 111 19.16 -26.95 1.11
C ALA A 111 18.10 -27.68 0.26
N ASP A 112 16.91 -27.10 0.12
CA ASP A 112 15.83 -27.57 -0.75
C ASP A 112 16.03 -27.20 -2.23
N GLY A 113 17.16 -26.57 -2.58
CA GLY A 113 17.48 -26.10 -3.93
C GLY A 113 16.82 -24.77 -4.30
N SER A 114 15.94 -24.22 -3.46
CA SER A 114 15.30 -22.94 -3.71
C SER A 114 16.30 -21.79 -3.55
N LYS A 115 16.15 -20.76 -4.38
CA LYS A 115 16.91 -19.50 -4.27
C LYS A 115 15.96 -18.41 -3.81
N LYS A 116 16.20 -17.82 -2.64
CA LYS A 116 15.34 -16.75 -2.10
C LYS A 116 16.19 -15.60 -1.58
N ALA A 117 15.66 -14.39 -1.71
CA ALA A 117 16.13 -13.22 -0.99
C ALA A 117 14.90 -12.55 -0.38
N ASN A 118 15.00 -12.17 0.89
CA ASN A 118 14.00 -11.38 1.57
C ASN A 118 14.61 -9.99 1.84
N LEU A 119 13.89 -8.94 1.42
CA LEU A 119 14.26 -7.54 1.59
C LEU A 119 13.29 -6.76 2.49
N ASN A 120 12.47 -7.44 3.30
CA ASN A 120 11.48 -6.81 4.17
C ASN A 120 12.11 -5.84 5.18
N VAL A 121 13.28 -6.19 5.71
CA VAL A 121 14.02 -5.34 6.64
C VAL A 121 14.46 -4.06 5.94
N GLU A 122 15.05 -4.18 4.76
CA GLU A 122 15.51 -3.06 3.93
C GLU A 122 14.34 -2.14 3.56
N ILE A 123 13.20 -2.71 3.15
CA ILE A 123 11.95 -1.97 2.87
C ILE A 123 11.52 -1.16 4.10
N VAL A 124 11.38 -1.80 5.26
CA VAL A 124 10.89 -1.13 6.48
C VAL A 124 11.86 -0.05 6.94
N ILE A 125 13.18 -0.30 6.89
CA ILE A 125 14.20 0.70 7.24
C ILE A 125 14.09 1.91 6.32
N ASP A 126 14.01 1.71 5.00
CA ASP A 126 13.93 2.83 4.04
C ASP A 126 12.60 3.59 4.17
N MET A 127 11.49 2.92 4.47
CA MET A 127 10.21 3.57 4.76
C MET A 127 10.32 4.47 5.99
N MET A 128 10.87 3.96 7.09
CA MET A 128 11.02 4.67 8.36
C MET A 128 12.04 5.83 8.27
N ALA A 129 13.18 5.60 7.62
CA ALA A 129 14.25 6.60 7.49
C ALA A 129 13.82 7.84 6.66
N LEU A 130 12.81 7.68 5.81
CA LEU A 130 12.27 8.75 4.98
C LEU A 130 10.98 9.38 5.54
N VAL A 131 10.49 8.95 6.70
CA VAL A 131 9.32 9.57 7.35
C VAL A 131 9.53 11.09 7.48
N GLY A 132 8.49 11.87 7.21
CA GLY A 132 8.54 13.33 7.15
C GLY A 132 9.15 13.90 5.85
N CYS A 133 9.76 13.06 5.00
CA CYS A 133 10.21 13.48 3.67
C CYS A 133 9.15 13.25 2.59
N TYR A 134 8.11 12.46 2.86
CA TYR A 134 6.97 12.17 2.00
C TYR A 134 5.68 12.12 2.85
N ASP A 135 4.54 12.37 2.21
CA ASP A 135 3.22 12.41 2.85
C ASP A 135 2.49 11.07 2.70
N THR A 136 2.71 10.38 1.56
CA THR A 136 2.12 9.07 1.27
C THR A 136 3.17 8.03 0.89
N ALA A 137 3.17 6.88 1.56
CA ALA A 137 3.87 5.67 1.13
C ALA A 137 2.93 4.78 0.29
N VAL A 138 3.39 4.37 -0.89
CA VAL A 138 2.75 3.32 -1.69
C VAL A 138 3.60 2.06 -1.57
N LEU A 139 3.13 1.07 -0.81
CA LEU A 139 3.78 -0.23 -0.65
C LEU A 139 3.16 -1.23 -1.63
N VAL A 140 3.96 -1.77 -2.55
CA VAL A 140 3.56 -2.85 -3.44
C VAL A 140 4.06 -4.17 -2.87
N SER A 141 3.28 -4.75 -1.96
CA SER A 141 3.52 -6.08 -1.37
C SER A 141 2.27 -6.58 -0.62
N GLY A 142 2.12 -7.90 -0.56
CA GLY A 142 1.15 -8.59 0.29
C GLY A 142 1.73 -9.25 1.54
N ASP A 143 3.05 -9.10 1.80
CA ASP A 143 3.75 -9.85 2.85
C ASP A 143 3.38 -9.39 4.28
N GLY A 144 2.86 -10.31 5.08
CA GLY A 144 2.49 -10.08 6.49
C GLY A 144 3.67 -9.72 7.40
N ASN A 145 4.91 -10.02 7.01
CA ASN A 145 6.10 -9.62 7.77
C ASN A 145 6.33 -8.10 7.78
N LEU A 146 5.67 -7.35 6.90
CA LEU A 146 5.74 -5.89 6.83
C LEU A 146 4.75 -5.19 7.76
N VAL A 147 3.79 -5.93 8.35
CA VAL A 147 2.68 -5.36 9.15
C VAL A 147 3.17 -4.42 10.25
N TYR A 148 4.16 -4.86 11.03
CA TYR A 148 4.66 -4.05 12.13
C TYR A 148 5.33 -2.75 11.65
N GLY A 149 6.16 -2.84 10.60
CA GLY A 149 6.82 -1.68 10.01
C GLY A 149 5.82 -0.70 9.40
N VAL A 150 4.82 -1.19 8.66
CA VAL A 150 3.75 -0.37 8.08
C VAL A 150 2.96 0.35 9.16
N ASN A 151 2.56 -0.36 10.22
CA ASN A 151 1.83 0.23 11.33
C ASN A 151 2.65 1.33 12.04
N ALA A 152 3.96 1.11 12.22
CA ALA A 152 4.85 2.12 12.78
C ALA A 152 4.98 3.36 11.90
N VAL A 153 5.10 3.19 10.58
CA VAL A 153 5.15 4.30 9.61
C VAL A 153 3.84 5.09 9.64
N SER A 154 2.69 4.41 9.63
CA SER A 154 1.37 5.04 9.72
C SER A 154 1.21 5.83 11.03
N TYR A 155 1.64 5.25 12.15
CA TYR A 155 1.61 5.91 13.47
C TYR A 155 2.42 7.21 13.51
N LEU A 156 3.47 7.34 12.71
CA LEU A 156 4.28 8.55 12.60
C LEU A 156 3.66 9.64 11.69
N GLY A 157 2.42 9.45 11.22
CA GLY A 157 1.65 10.45 10.48
C GLY A 157 1.75 10.34 8.96
N THR A 158 2.41 9.30 8.44
CA THR A 158 2.46 9.00 7.01
C THR A 158 1.21 8.26 6.58
N ARG A 159 0.56 8.68 5.49
CA ARG A 159 -0.50 7.86 4.85
C ARG A 159 0.13 6.64 4.18
N VAL A 160 -0.37 5.44 4.45
CA VAL A 160 0.11 4.20 3.83
C VAL A 160 -0.96 3.58 2.94
N GLU A 161 -0.60 3.38 1.69
CA GLU A 161 -1.37 2.66 0.69
C GLU A 161 -0.71 1.35 0.35
N VAL A 162 -1.45 0.24 0.50
CA VAL A 162 -0.99 -1.09 0.13
C VAL A 162 -1.59 -1.46 -1.22
N VAL A 163 -0.73 -1.76 -2.19
CA VAL A 163 -1.11 -2.22 -3.53
C VAL A 163 -0.74 -3.70 -3.65
N SER A 164 -1.73 -4.58 -3.80
CA SER A 164 -1.46 -6.02 -3.90
C SER A 164 -2.67 -6.77 -4.49
N LEU A 165 -2.58 -8.09 -4.63
CA LEU A 165 -3.71 -8.98 -4.93
C LEU A 165 -4.36 -9.47 -3.63
N ARG A 166 -5.70 -9.46 -3.58
CA ARG A 166 -6.42 -9.81 -2.34
C ARG A 166 -6.12 -11.22 -1.87
N SER A 167 -5.98 -12.16 -2.80
CA SER A 167 -5.66 -13.56 -2.53
C SER A 167 -4.22 -13.78 -2.03
N MET A 168 -3.33 -12.79 -2.21
CA MET A 168 -1.91 -12.87 -1.86
C MET A 168 -1.52 -11.93 -0.71
N THR A 169 -2.50 -11.31 -0.07
CA THR A 169 -2.24 -10.28 0.95
C THR A 169 -2.64 -10.76 2.34
N ASN A 170 -1.73 -10.61 3.30
CA ASN A 170 -2.04 -10.83 4.69
C ASN A 170 -3.13 -9.84 5.17
N VAL A 171 -4.19 -10.35 5.80
CA VAL A 171 -5.31 -9.53 6.26
C VAL A 171 -4.89 -8.45 7.25
N HIS A 172 -3.89 -8.69 8.10
CA HIS A 172 -3.41 -7.69 9.03
C HIS A 172 -2.70 -6.55 8.30
N LEU A 173 -2.05 -6.81 7.16
CA LEU A 173 -1.41 -5.77 6.35
C LEU A 173 -2.45 -4.82 5.76
N ILE A 174 -3.57 -5.36 5.31
CA ILE A 174 -4.73 -4.56 4.87
C ILE A 174 -5.26 -3.71 6.03
N ASN A 175 -5.39 -4.29 7.22
CA ASN A 175 -5.99 -3.62 8.37
C ASN A 175 -5.14 -2.46 8.92
N VAL A 176 -3.82 -2.50 8.76
CA VAL A 176 -2.91 -1.42 9.19
C VAL A 176 -2.69 -0.36 8.11
N ALA A 177 -3.19 -0.56 6.89
CA ALA A 177 -3.08 0.41 5.80
C ALA A 177 -4.27 1.39 5.81
N ASP A 178 -4.00 2.66 5.48
CA ASP A 178 -5.06 3.66 5.30
C ASP A 178 -5.92 3.36 4.07
N THR A 179 -5.33 2.73 3.06
CA THR A 179 -6.02 2.36 1.83
C THR A 179 -5.40 1.11 1.23
N TYR A 180 -6.26 0.18 0.83
CA TYR A 180 -5.87 -1.00 0.07
C TYR A 180 -6.32 -0.85 -1.39
N ILE A 181 -5.41 -1.09 -2.32
CA ILE A 181 -5.62 -1.00 -3.76
C ILE A 181 -5.39 -2.38 -4.35
N ASP A 182 -6.43 -2.96 -4.95
CA ASP A 182 -6.28 -4.22 -5.66
C ASP A 182 -5.57 -3.99 -7.00
N ILE A 183 -4.37 -4.54 -7.16
CA ILE A 183 -3.55 -4.38 -8.37
C ILE A 183 -4.25 -4.97 -9.61
N GLN A 184 -5.19 -5.90 -9.44
CA GLN A 184 -6.02 -6.40 -10.54
C GLN A 184 -6.78 -5.27 -11.25
N THR A 185 -7.20 -4.23 -10.52
CA THR A 185 -7.88 -3.06 -11.10
C THR A 185 -6.97 -2.20 -11.98
N LEU A 186 -5.65 -2.38 -11.86
CA LEU A 186 -4.65 -1.68 -12.66
C LEU A 186 -4.17 -2.51 -13.85
N LYS A 187 -4.52 -3.81 -13.92
CA LYS A 187 -4.04 -4.80 -14.90
C LYS A 187 -3.96 -4.23 -16.33
N ASP A 188 -5.09 -3.76 -16.85
CA ASP A 188 -5.17 -3.30 -18.25
C ASP A 188 -4.33 -2.05 -18.53
N LYS A 189 -4.02 -1.29 -17.48
CA LYS A 189 -3.25 -0.06 -17.55
C LYS A 189 -1.74 -0.29 -17.43
N ILE A 190 -1.34 -1.36 -16.74
CA ILE A 190 0.08 -1.66 -16.45
C ILE A 190 0.63 -2.83 -17.27
N GLN A 191 -0.20 -3.55 -18.02
CA GLN A 191 0.28 -4.62 -18.89
C GLN A 191 1.00 -4.08 -20.12
N LYS A 192 2.03 -4.80 -20.57
CA LYS A 192 2.63 -4.54 -21.88
C LYS A 192 1.58 -4.77 -22.96
N THR A 193 1.50 -3.83 -23.88
CA THR A 193 0.69 -4.01 -25.09
C THR A 193 1.52 -4.86 -26.04
N SER A 194 1.12 -6.10 -26.26
CA SER A 194 1.65 -6.85 -27.40
C SER A 194 1.22 -6.11 -28.66
N LEU A 195 2.18 -5.54 -29.39
CA LEU A 195 1.93 -5.12 -30.76
C LEU A 195 1.67 -6.43 -31.54
N ILE A 196 0.42 -6.62 -31.95
CA ILE A 196 0.04 -7.65 -32.93
C ILE A 196 0.48 -7.16 -34.30
#